data_AF-A0A2E7QSC5-F1
#
_entry.id   AF-A0A2E7QSC5-F1
#
_cell.length_a   1.000
_cell.length_b   1.000
_cell.length_c   1.000
_cell.angle_alpha   90.00
_cell.angle_beta   90.00
_cell.angle_gamma   90.00
#
_symmetry.space_group_name_H-M   'P 1'
#
loop_
_entity.id
_entity.type
_entity.pdbx_description
1 polymer ?
#
loop_
_entity_poly.entity_id
_entity_poly.type
_entity_poly.pdbx_seq_one_letter_code
_entity_poly.pdbx_strand_id
1 'polypeptide(L)'
;MLRLDPNWKLTDWLDERANEEMELVESHLGREKMRLEQRLHRIETLVKKLKRQREVTNQSLMNDPLQKNLFDVFDGKSEKNERVLNSEPLEADMPAVAMGIMGDSDDPILAIVAEHVLSTIEIANLEKAEPVHFDQLITTLGSIGISVEEIDEAVGFLLQCDAIVELEQDIFGLN
;
A
#
# COMPACT_ATOMS: atom_id res chain seq x y z
N MET A 1 -32.51 -42.38 17.86
CA MET A 1 -32.43 -43.49 16.88
C MET A 1 -31.44 -43.07 15.81
N LEU A 2 -30.29 -43.74 15.71
CA LEU A 2 -29.29 -43.41 14.69
C LEU A 2 -29.86 -43.76 13.31
N ARG A 3 -30.01 -42.75 12.45
CA ARG A 3 -30.31 -42.87 11.03
C ARG A 3 -29.00 -43.17 10.28
N LEU A 4 -28.39 -44.32 10.55
CA LEU A 4 -27.28 -44.78 9.72
C LEU A 4 -27.87 -45.52 8.53
N ASP A 5 -27.53 -45.07 7.32
CA ASP A 5 -27.89 -45.80 6.11
C ASP A 5 -27.11 -47.12 6.07
N PRO A 6 -27.79 -48.28 6.04
CA PRO A 6 -27.13 -49.58 6.07
C PRO A 6 -26.38 -49.91 4.77
N ASN A 7 -26.53 -49.07 3.74
CA ASN A 7 -25.83 -49.20 2.46
C ASN A 7 -24.62 -48.25 2.35
N TRP A 8 -24.31 -47.47 3.40
CA TRP A 8 -23.16 -46.58 3.41
C TRP A 8 -21.85 -47.38 3.46
N LYS A 9 -20.92 -47.07 2.57
CA LYS A 9 -19.59 -47.67 2.53
C LYS A 9 -18.52 -46.59 2.68
N LEU A 10 -17.59 -46.83 3.60
CA LEU A 10 -16.46 -45.94 3.84
C LEU A 10 -15.58 -45.78 2.60
N THR A 11 -15.43 -46.83 1.79
CA THR A 11 -14.65 -46.79 0.54
C THR A 11 -15.19 -45.75 -0.42
N ASP A 12 -16.51 -45.77 -0.62
CA ASP A 12 -17.19 -44.89 -1.57
C ASP A 12 -17.07 -43.43 -1.10
N TRP A 13 -17.18 -43.19 0.22
CA TRP A 13 -16.96 -41.88 0.81
C TRP A 13 -15.50 -41.39 0.69
N LEU A 14 -14.53 -42.29 0.88
CA LEU A 14 -13.10 -41.95 0.71
C LEU A 14 -12.77 -41.63 -0.74
N ASP A 15 -13.35 -42.35 -1.69
CA ASP A 15 -13.20 -42.09 -3.12
C ASP A 15 -13.83 -40.75 -3.50
N GLU A 16 -15.03 -40.45 -2.99
CA GLU A 16 -15.67 -39.13 -3.15
C GLU A 16 -14.79 -38.01 -2.60
N ARG A 17 -14.28 -38.15 -1.36
CA ARG A 17 -13.38 -37.16 -0.76
C ARG A 17 -12.07 -37.00 -1.54
N ALA A 18 -11.47 -38.09 -2.00
CA ALA A 18 -10.24 -38.03 -2.77
C ALA A 18 -10.45 -37.29 -4.11
N ASN A 19 -11.60 -37.49 -4.75
CA ASN A 19 -11.94 -36.77 -5.99
C ASN A 19 -12.19 -35.28 -5.73
N GLU A 20 -12.93 -34.93 -4.67
CA GLU A 20 -13.12 -33.53 -4.26
C GLU A 20 -11.78 -32.83 -3.99
N GLU A 21 -10.86 -33.47 -3.26
CA GLU A 21 -9.52 -32.93 -2.98
C GLU A 21 -8.69 -32.81 -4.27
N MET A 22 -8.78 -33.77 -5.18
CA MET A 22 -8.08 -33.69 -6.48
C MET A 22 -8.57 -32.49 -7.29
N GLU A 23 -9.89 -32.26 -7.35
CA GLU A 23 -10.48 -31.11 -8.06
C GLU A 23 -10.00 -29.77 -7.47
N LEU A 24 -9.92 -29.68 -6.13
CA LEU A 24 -9.38 -28.50 -5.46
C LEU A 24 -7.91 -28.28 -5.84
N VAL A 25 -7.07 -29.32 -5.81
CA VAL A 25 -5.65 -29.24 -6.18
C VAL A 25 -5.47 -28.83 -7.64
N GLU A 26 -6.28 -29.37 -8.57
CA GLU A 26 -6.26 -28.97 -9.98
C GLU A 26 -6.59 -27.47 -10.14
N SER A 27 -7.59 -26.98 -9.40
CA SER A 27 -7.95 -25.56 -9.42
C SER A 27 -6.81 -24.66 -8.92
N HIS A 28 -6.11 -25.07 -7.86
CA HIS A 28 -4.95 -24.35 -7.34
C HIS A 28 -3.78 -24.36 -8.31
N LEU A 29 -3.53 -25.49 -8.97
CA LEU A 29 -2.49 -25.61 -9.98
C LEU A 29 -2.76 -24.69 -11.18
N GLY A 30 -4.02 -24.58 -11.62
CA GLY A 30 -4.41 -23.65 -12.67
C GLY A 30 -4.11 -22.18 -12.32
N ARG A 31 -4.39 -21.77 -11.08
CA ARG A 31 -4.10 -20.42 -10.58
C ARG A 31 -2.59 -20.16 -10.49
N GLU A 32 -1.82 -21.10 -9.94
CA GLU A 32 -0.37 -20.98 -9.85
C GLU A 32 0.28 -20.92 -11.24
N LYS A 33 -0.19 -21.73 -12.20
CA LYS A 33 0.25 -21.66 -13.59
C LYS A 33 0.02 -20.27 -14.19
N MET A 34 -1.18 -19.71 -14.03
CA MET A 34 -1.50 -18.36 -14.51
C MET A 34 -0.59 -17.30 -13.86
N ARG A 35 -0.34 -17.41 -12.55
CA ARG A 35 0.55 -16.50 -11.81
C ARG A 35 1.99 -16.57 -12.34
N LEU A 36 2.48 -17.76 -12.66
CA LEU A 36 3.80 -17.97 -13.25
C LEU A 36 3.89 -17.41 -14.67
N GLU A 37 2.86 -17.59 -15.50
CA GLU A 37 2.80 -17.03 -16.85
C GLU A 37 2.83 -15.49 -16.84
N GLN A 38 2.08 -14.86 -15.93
CA GLN A 38 2.12 -13.41 -15.74
C GLN A 38 3.48 -12.90 -15.27
N ARG A 39 4.10 -13.59 -14.29
CA ARG A 39 5.45 -13.26 -13.82
C ARG A 39 6.49 -13.37 -14.93
N LEU A 40 6.40 -14.43 -15.75
CA LEU A 40 7.26 -14.62 -16.91
C LEU A 40 7.08 -13.47 -17.91
N HIS A 41 5.84 -13.13 -18.24
CA HIS A 41 5.55 -12.02 -19.16
C HIS A 41 6.11 -10.69 -18.65
N ARG A 42 5.97 -10.40 -17.35
CA ARG A 42 6.56 -9.22 -16.72
C ARG A 42 8.08 -9.22 -16.88
N ILE A 43 8.76 -10.33 -16.62
CA ILE A 43 10.20 -10.46 -16.80
C ILE A 43 10.60 -10.21 -18.26
N GLU A 44 9.90 -10.80 -19.24
CA GLU A 44 10.17 -10.58 -20.66
C GLU A 44 10.03 -9.10 -21.06
N THR A 45 9.01 -8.41 -20.55
CA THR A 45 8.82 -6.98 -20.82
C THR A 45 9.95 -6.14 -20.24
N LEU A 46 10.45 -6.47 -19.04
CA LEU A 46 11.61 -5.81 -18.43
C LEU A 46 12.87 -6.05 -19.25
N VAL A 47 13.12 -7.28 -19.69
CA VAL A 47 14.26 -7.62 -20.55
C VAL A 47 14.20 -6.84 -21.87
N LYS A 48 13.03 -6.72 -22.50
CA LYS A 48 12.84 -5.89 -23.71
C LYS A 48 13.15 -4.42 -23.45
N LYS A 49 12.67 -3.86 -22.32
CA LYS A 49 12.96 -2.47 -21.91
C LYS A 49 14.46 -2.24 -21.68
N LEU A 50 15.13 -3.16 -20.98
CA LEU A 50 16.57 -3.07 -20.71
C LEU A 50 17.41 -3.14 -21.99
N LYS A 51 17.04 -4.02 -22.94
CA LYS A 51 17.68 -4.07 -24.27
C LYS A 51 17.53 -2.74 -25.01
N ARG A 52 16.31 -2.18 -25.04
CA ARG A 52 16.04 -0.88 -25.66
C ARG A 52 16.83 0.25 -24.99
N GLN A 53 16.89 0.30 -23.67
CA GLN A 53 17.69 1.30 -22.94
C GLN A 53 19.17 1.18 -23.29
N ARG A 54 19.73 -0.03 -23.31
CA ARG A 54 21.11 -0.27 -23.73
C ARG A 54 21.39 0.23 -25.14
N GLU A 55 20.48 0.00 -26.09
CA GLU A 55 20.63 0.52 -27.47
C GLU A 55 20.63 2.05 -27.51
N VAL A 56 19.73 2.70 -26.76
CA VAL A 56 19.66 4.17 -26.66
C VAL A 56 20.91 4.76 -26.01
N THR A 57 21.41 4.18 -24.92
CA THR A 57 22.64 4.65 -24.25
C THR A 57 23.88 4.48 -25.15
N ASN A 58 23.97 3.38 -25.91
CA ASN A 58 25.06 3.20 -26.87
C ASN A 58 24.97 4.17 -28.06
N GLN A 59 23.77 4.54 -28.52
CA GLN A 59 23.57 5.56 -29.55
C GLN A 59 23.83 6.98 -29.02
N SER A 60 23.54 7.26 -27.74
CA SER A 60 23.80 8.55 -27.10
C SER A 60 25.29 8.87 -26.94
N LEU A 61 26.17 7.86 -26.92
CA LEU A 61 27.63 8.07 -26.94
C LEU A 61 28.17 8.41 -28.34
N MET A 62 27.33 8.37 -29.39
CA MET A 62 27.73 8.60 -30.77
C MET A 62 27.27 9.93 -31.37
N ASN A 63 26.56 10.79 -30.63
CA ASN A 63 26.16 12.11 -31.11
C ASN A 63 26.53 13.23 -30.12
N ASP A 64 27.50 14.02 -30.56
CA ASP A 64 27.86 15.37 -30.12
C ASP A 64 28.34 15.57 -28.66
N PRO A 65 29.66 15.77 -28.43
CA PRO A 65 30.24 16.11 -27.13
C PRO A 65 29.66 17.38 -26.46
N LEU A 66 28.95 18.22 -27.22
CA LEU A 66 28.34 19.45 -26.73
C LEU A 66 26.87 19.30 -26.34
N GLN A 67 26.25 18.15 -26.58
CA GLN A 67 24.86 17.90 -26.21
C GLN A 67 24.77 17.46 -24.73
N LYS A 68 24.62 18.45 -23.85
CA LYS A 68 24.35 18.25 -22.42
C LYS A 68 22.85 18.26 -22.14
N ASN A 69 22.39 17.51 -21.14
CA ASN A 69 20.98 17.53 -20.76
C ASN A 69 20.61 18.91 -20.21
N LEU A 70 19.37 19.38 -20.43
CA LEU A 70 18.88 20.67 -19.92
C LEU A 70 19.05 20.83 -18.38
N PHE A 71 19.16 19.72 -17.67
CA PHE A 71 19.35 19.66 -16.23
C PHE A 71 20.83 19.73 -15.78
N ASP A 72 21.80 19.55 -16.68
CA ASP A 72 23.24 19.68 -16.35
C ASP A 72 23.63 21.15 -16.06
N VAL A 73 22.77 22.11 -16.42
CA VAL A 73 22.93 23.54 -16.11
C VAL A 73 22.57 23.86 -14.65
N PHE A 74 21.81 22.99 -13.99
CA PHE A 74 21.38 23.16 -12.60
C PHE A 74 22.30 22.53 -11.57
N ASP A 75 23.38 21.85 -11.99
CA ASP A 75 24.46 21.45 -11.10
C ASP A 75 25.32 22.69 -10.77
N GLY A 76 24.66 23.64 -10.12
CA GLY A 76 25.26 24.85 -9.59
C GLY A 76 26.33 24.43 -8.60
N LYS A 77 27.52 24.99 -8.77
CA LYS A 77 28.64 24.91 -7.84
C LYS A 77 28.10 25.09 -6.41
N SER A 78 27.93 23.99 -5.70
CA SER A 78 27.73 24.02 -4.26
C SER A 78 29.06 24.45 -3.66
N GLU A 79 29.27 25.77 -3.61
CA GLU A 79 30.20 26.31 -2.65
C GLU A 79 29.73 25.80 -1.29
N LYS A 80 30.51 24.85 -0.77
CA LYS A 80 30.41 24.27 0.55
C LYS A 80 30.50 25.41 1.56
N ASN A 81 29.37 26.05 1.84
CA ASN A 81 29.22 26.89 3.00
C ASN A 81 29.04 25.94 4.18
N GLU A 82 30.18 25.65 4.83
CA GLU A 82 30.26 25.11 6.17
C GLU A 82 29.45 26.00 7.13
N ARG A 83 28.18 25.68 7.34
CA ARG A 83 27.41 26.12 8.51
C ARG A 83 26.46 25.02 8.95
N VAL A 84 26.97 24.22 9.88
CA VAL A 84 26.29 23.67 11.06
C VAL A 84 24.77 23.54 10.96
N LEU A 85 24.29 22.32 10.75
CA LEU A 85 23.40 21.67 11.71
C LEU A 85 23.50 20.16 11.48
N ASN A 86 23.68 19.41 12.57
CA ASN A 86 23.58 17.95 12.56
C ASN A 86 22.14 17.58 12.19
N SER A 87 21.93 17.21 10.93
CA SER A 87 20.78 16.42 10.51
C SER A 87 21.32 15.34 9.60
N GLU A 88 21.05 14.09 9.97
CA GLU A 88 21.43 12.89 9.25
C GLU A 88 21.17 13.00 7.74
N PRO A 89 21.94 12.29 6.89
CA PRO A 89 21.74 12.35 5.45
C PRO A 89 20.34 11.82 5.13
N LEU A 90 19.41 12.73 4.84
CA LEU A 90 18.14 12.40 4.23
C LEU A 90 18.45 11.69 2.92
N GLU A 91 18.24 10.37 2.91
CA GLU A 91 18.38 9.53 1.73
C GLU A 91 17.52 10.12 0.61
N ALA A 92 18.16 10.36 -0.54
CA ALA A 92 17.57 10.89 -1.76
C ALA A 92 16.61 9.89 -2.46
N ASP A 93 16.01 8.97 -1.72
CA ASP A 93 15.14 7.90 -2.22
C ASP A 93 13.70 8.02 -1.71
N MET A 94 13.34 9.14 -1.07
CA MET A 94 11.94 9.41 -0.76
C MET A 94 11.18 9.84 -2.03
N PRO A 95 10.08 9.15 -2.40
CA PRO A 95 9.25 9.57 -3.52
C PRO A 95 8.75 10.99 -3.31
N ALA A 96 8.67 11.77 -4.41
CA ALA A 96 8.22 13.17 -4.38
C ALA A 96 6.79 13.36 -3.83
N VAL A 97 6.03 12.26 -3.72
CA VAL A 97 4.79 12.15 -2.97
C VAL A 97 5.05 11.10 -1.91
N ALA A 98 5.26 11.52 -0.66
CA ALA A 98 5.19 10.60 0.46
C ALA A 98 3.77 10.02 0.45
N MET A 99 3.64 8.72 0.24
CA MET A 99 2.35 8.00 0.22
C MET A 99 1.79 7.92 1.65
N GLY A 100 1.43 9.06 2.23
CA GLY A 100 0.81 9.20 3.54
C GLY A 100 1.40 8.31 4.65
N ILE A 101 0.57 8.02 5.65
CA ILE A 101 0.89 7.12 6.77
C ILE A 101 0.92 5.65 6.32
N MET A 102 0.33 5.32 5.16
CA MET A 102 0.07 3.93 4.76
C MET A 102 1.11 3.29 3.84
N GLY A 103 2.07 4.03 3.29
CA GLY A 103 3.16 3.45 2.49
C GLY A 103 2.68 2.52 1.37
N ASP A 104 3.26 1.31 1.30
CA ASP A 104 3.03 0.29 0.26
C ASP A 104 1.77 -0.59 0.53
N SER A 105 0.80 -0.12 1.33
CA SER A 105 -0.40 -0.88 1.69
C SER A 105 -1.32 -1.13 0.48
N ASP A 106 -1.85 -2.35 0.36
CA ASP A 106 -2.68 -2.78 -0.77
C ASP A 106 -4.08 -2.14 -0.83
N ASP A 107 -4.54 -1.46 0.23
CA ASP A 107 -5.87 -0.82 0.26
C ASP A 107 -5.80 0.72 0.12
N PRO A 108 -6.00 1.26 -1.09
CA PRO A 108 -5.98 2.70 -1.32
C PRO A 108 -7.17 3.44 -0.71
N ILE A 109 -8.29 2.75 -0.44
CA ILE A 109 -9.48 3.39 0.17
C ILE A 109 -9.20 3.64 1.65
N LEU A 110 -8.67 2.64 2.35
CA LEU A 110 -8.27 2.77 3.74
C LEU A 110 -7.24 3.90 3.93
N ALA A 111 -6.29 4.06 3.00
CA ALA A 111 -5.33 5.17 3.02
C ALA A 111 -6.00 6.54 2.98
N ILE A 112 -6.95 6.71 2.06
CA ILE A 112 -7.68 7.96 1.89
C ILE A 112 -8.54 8.24 3.13
N VAL A 113 -9.25 7.24 3.65
CA VAL A 113 -10.12 7.41 4.82
C VAL A 113 -9.29 7.72 6.06
N ALA A 114 -8.17 7.04 6.27
CA ALA A 114 -7.23 7.33 7.36
C ALA A 114 -6.69 8.76 7.29
N GLU A 115 -6.34 9.25 6.10
CA GLU A 115 -5.92 10.64 5.92
C GLU A 115 -7.05 11.63 6.26
N HIS A 116 -8.30 11.32 5.89
CA HIS A 116 -9.44 12.16 6.24
C HIS A 116 -9.71 12.18 7.74
N VAL A 117 -9.62 11.04 8.43
CA VAL A 117 -9.74 10.93 9.89
C VAL A 117 -8.64 11.76 10.56
N LEU A 118 -7.39 11.61 10.12
CA LEU A 118 -6.27 12.40 10.64
C LEU A 118 -6.51 13.90 10.45
N SER A 119 -6.93 14.32 9.25
CA SER A 119 -7.21 15.72 8.94
C SER A 119 -8.30 16.31 9.83
N THR A 120 -9.37 15.54 10.12
CA THR A 120 -10.43 16.00 11.03
C THR A 120 -9.93 16.20 12.46
N ILE A 121 -9.04 15.33 12.93
CA ILE A 121 -8.44 15.43 14.27
C ILE A 121 -7.45 16.60 14.32
N GLU A 122 -6.65 16.81 13.27
CA GLU A 122 -5.75 17.96 13.13
C GLU A 122 -6.51 19.29 13.17
N ILE A 123 -7.60 19.41 12.42
CA ILE A 123 -8.43 20.63 12.40
C ILE A 123 -9.00 20.91 13.80
N ALA A 124 -9.52 19.90 14.48
CA ALA A 124 -10.03 20.04 15.85
C ALA A 124 -8.93 20.48 16.84
N ASN A 125 -7.72 19.94 16.70
CA ASN A 125 -6.58 20.32 17.52
C ASN A 125 -6.12 21.77 17.26
N LEU A 126 -6.08 22.20 15.99
CA LEU A 126 -5.78 23.58 15.61
C LEU A 126 -6.78 24.59 16.18
N GLU A 127 -8.05 24.22 16.24
CA GLU A 127 -9.12 25.04 16.82
C GLU A 127 -9.09 25.06 18.36
N LYS A 128 -8.14 24.35 19.00
CA LYS A 128 -8.09 24.09 20.45
C LYS A 128 -9.39 23.50 21.00
N ALA A 129 -10.10 22.75 20.16
CA ALA A 129 -11.28 22.03 20.57
C ALA A 129 -10.91 20.84 21.46
N GLU A 130 -11.90 20.30 22.15
CA GLU A 130 -11.76 19.02 22.84
C GLU A 130 -11.37 17.90 21.85
N PRO A 131 -10.68 16.84 22.32
CA PRO A 131 -10.36 15.69 21.49
C PRO A 131 -11.60 15.09 20.82
N VAL A 132 -11.44 14.56 19.62
CA VAL A 132 -12.57 14.25 18.73
C VAL A 132 -13.20 12.92 19.15
N HIS A 133 -14.50 12.95 19.44
CA HIS A 133 -15.28 11.74 19.73
C HIS A 133 -15.61 10.97 18.44
N PHE A 134 -15.73 9.64 18.52
CA PHE A 134 -16.05 8.79 17.37
C PHE A 134 -17.36 9.19 16.65
N ASP A 135 -18.42 9.49 17.40
CA ASP A 135 -19.69 9.97 16.83
C ASP A 135 -19.55 11.27 16.01
N GLN A 136 -18.59 12.12 16.39
CA GLN A 136 -18.29 13.34 15.65
C GLN A 136 -17.61 12.99 14.32
N LEU A 137 -16.69 12.03 14.31
CA LEU A 137 -16.08 11.49 13.08
C LEU A 137 -17.14 10.89 12.15
N ILE A 138 -18.08 10.10 12.69
CA ILE A 138 -19.21 9.55 11.91
C ILE A 138 -20.03 10.67 11.27
N THR A 139 -20.33 11.72 12.03
CA THR A 139 -21.16 12.83 11.54
C THR A 139 -20.43 13.63 10.45
N THR A 140 -19.14 13.94 10.65
CA THR A 140 -18.35 14.74 9.70
C THR A 140 -18.02 13.95 8.44
N LEU A 141 -17.50 12.73 8.58
CA LEU A 141 -17.05 11.90 7.46
C LEU A 141 -18.22 11.20 6.76
N GLY A 142 -19.30 10.90 7.49
CA GLY A 142 -20.55 10.40 6.90
C GLY A 142 -21.20 11.41 5.94
N SER A 143 -21.02 12.72 6.17
CA SER A 143 -21.49 13.76 5.23
C SER A 143 -20.75 13.75 3.89
N ILE A 144 -19.51 13.22 3.88
CA ILE A 144 -18.66 13.07 2.71
C ILE A 144 -18.98 11.75 1.97
N GLY A 145 -19.75 10.85 2.60
CA GLY A 145 -20.18 9.57 2.04
C GLY A 145 -19.30 8.39 2.46
N ILE A 146 -18.49 8.55 3.51
CA ILE A 146 -17.69 7.48 4.10
C ILE A 146 -18.57 6.66 5.06
N SER A 147 -18.51 5.35 4.97
CA SER A 147 -19.29 4.45 5.81
C SER A 147 -18.70 4.32 7.23
N VAL A 148 -19.54 3.96 8.20
CA VAL A 148 -19.09 3.79 9.60
C VAL A 148 -18.04 2.67 9.72
N GLU A 149 -18.17 1.61 8.93
CA GLU A 149 -17.23 0.49 8.90
C GLU A 149 -15.84 0.93 8.42
N GLU A 150 -15.78 1.77 7.38
CA GLU A 150 -14.53 2.34 6.87
C GLU A 150 -13.86 3.30 7.87
N ILE A 151 -14.66 4.05 8.65
CA ILE A 151 -14.14 4.95 9.70
C ILE A 151 -13.55 4.14 10.85
N ASP A 152 -14.23 3.08 11.29
CA ASP A 152 -13.75 2.18 12.35
C ASP A 152 -12.43 1.50 11.95
N GLU A 153 -12.37 0.98 10.72
CA GLU A 153 -11.15 0.37 10.18
C GLU A 153 -9.99 1.37 10.09
N ALA A 154 -10.25 2.60 9.63
CA ALA A 154 -9.26 3.66 9.54
C ALA A 154 -8.75 4.10 10.91
N VAL A 155 -9.62 4.23 11.91
CA VAL A 155 -9.22 4.57 13.29
C VAL A 155 -8.37 3.45 13.87
N GLY A 156 -8.77 2.19 13.71
CA GLY A 156 -7.98 1.04 14.16
C GLY A 156 -6.59 0.98 13.51
N PHE A 157 -6.51 1.28 12.21
CA PHE A 157 -5.25 1.37 11.49
C PHE A 157 -4.36 2.50 12.04
N LEU A 158 -4.90 3.70 12.24
CA LEU A 158 -4.15 4.85 12.75
C LEU A 158 -3.63 4.63 14.18
N LEU A 159 -4.40 3.93 15.03
CA LEU A 159 -3.96 3.51 16.36
C LEU A 159 -2.80 2.50 16.26
N GLN A 160 -2.88 1.54 15.35
CA GLN A 160 -1.82 0.55 15.14
C GLN A 160 -0.51 1.18 14.65
N CYS A 161 -0.59 2.27 13.88
CA CYS A 161 0.56 3.02 13.39
C CYS A 161 1.09 4.09 14.37
N ASP A 162 0.55 4.17 15.60
CA ASP A 162 0.86 5.22 16.60
C ASP A 162 0.67 6.66 16.08
N ALA A 163 -0.16 6.86 15.05
CA ALA A 163 -0.43 8.17 14.45
C ALA A 163 -1.46 8.98 15.25
N ILE A 164 -2.39 8.28 15.91
CA ILE A 164 -3.36 8.85 16.85
C ILE A 164 -3.31 8.09 18.17
N VAL A 165 -3.77 8.73 19.25
CA VAL A 165 -3.88 8.13 20.58
C VAL A 165 -5.31 8.23 21.10
N GLU A 166 -5.77 7.15 21.72
CA GLU A 166 -7.04 7.13 22.46
C GLU A 166 -6.79 7.67 23.87
N LEU A 167 -7.45 8.78 24.20
CA LEU A 167 -7.30 9.45 25.50
C LEU A 167 -8.31 8.91 26.53
N GLU A 168 -9.54 8.68 26.07
CA GLU A 168 -10.67 8.11 26.80
C GLU A 168 -11.51 7.26 25.84
N GLN A 169 -12.52 6.57 26.36
CA GLN A 169 -13.39 5.72 25.54
C GLN A 169 -13.98 6.51 24.37
N ASP A 170 -13.68 6.06 23.14
CA ASP A 170 -14.14 6.66 21.88
C ASP A 170 -13.69 8.11 21.65
N ILE A 171 -12.62 8.56 22.32
CA ILE A 171 -12.06 9.91 22.23
C ILE A 171 -10.61 9.87 21.73
N PHE A 172 -10.37 10.50 20.57
CA PHE A 172 -9.09 10.45 19.87
C PHE A 172 -8.38 11.81 19.81
N GLY A 173 -7.07 11.78 20.00
CA GLY A 173 -6.17 12.94 19.86
C GLY A 173 -4.92 12.61 19.05
N LEU A 174 -4.16 13.65 18.70
CA LEU A 174 -2.82 13.46 18.13
C LEU A 174 -1.81 13.15 19.25
N ASN A 175 -0.82 12.32 18.92
CA ASN A 175 0.33 12.02 19.79
C ASN A 175 1.27 13.22 19.90
#